data_AF-A0A7S4SMW8-F1
#
_entry.id   AF-A0A7S4SMW8-F1
#
_cell.length_a   1.000
_cell.length_b   1.000
_cell.length_c   1.000
_cell.angle_alpha   90.00
_cell.angle_beta   90.00
_cell.angle_gamma   90.00
#
_symmetry.space_group_name_H-M   'P 1'
#
loop_
_entity.id
_entity.type
_entity.pdbx_description
1 polymer ?
#
loop_
_entity_poly.entity_id
_entity_poly.type
_entity_poly.pdbx_seq_one_letter_code
_entity_poly.pdbx_strand_id
1 'polypeptide(L)'
;SMTINATGKRVEEHIYASERKGEIIYRFVDPQTMSEANDECVIAVKEGPLCMEFFHRHVTDGYRMYWQAPVDFVKQMVQELVDYAAKMEGKGGVVGLGIRSEEIKGVSQDSLWRSVMASVR
;
A
#
# COMPACT_ATOMS: atom_id res chain seq x y z
N SER A 1 6.45 -3.64 10.07
CA SER A 1 7.21 -4.72 9.42
C SER A 1 6.35 -5.96 9.33
N MET A 2 6.17 -6.52 8.13
CA MET A 2 5.45 -7.78 7.92
C MET A 2 6.46 -8.87 7.57
N THR A 3 6.41 -10.01 8.23
CA THR A 3 7.28 -11.16 7.93
C THR A 3 6.50 -12.13 7.02
N ILE A 4 6.88 -12.22 5.75
CA ILE A 4 6.28 -13.18 4.81
C ILE A 4 6.97 -14.54 5.02
N ASN A 5 6.30 -15.46 5.70
CA ASN A 5 6.80 -16.80 6.05
C ASN A 5 6.82 -17.78 4.85
N ALA A 6 7.15 -17.32 3.63
CA ALA A 6 7.26 -18.19 2.46
C ALA A 6 8.71 -18.64 2.19
N THR A 7 9.72 -17.87 2.63
CA THR A 7 11.14 -18.10 2.28
C THR A 7 12.12 -17.99 3.44
N GLY A 8 11.66 -17.66 4.66
CA GLY A 8 12.53 -17.41 5.81
C GLY A 8 13.39 -16.15 5.69
N LYS A 9 13.21 -15.36 4.62
CA LYS A 9 13.88 -14.08 4.42
C LYS A 9 13.01 -12.96 4.96
N ARG A 10 13.60 -12.08 5.78
CA ARG A 10 12.96 -10.81 6.14
C ARG A 10 12.99 -9.92 4.91
N VAL A 11 11.82 -9.46 4.50
CA VAL A 11 11.65 -8.49 3.43
C VAL A 11 11.13 -7.22 4.06
N GLU A 12 11.69 -6.09 3.66
CA GLU A 12 11.25 -4.76 4.06
C GLU A 12 10.75 -4.02 2.83
N GLU A 13 9.58 -3.41 2.95
CA GLU A 13 8.92 -2.70 1.86
C GLU A 13 8.40 -1.37 2.36
N HIS A 14 8.62 -0.32 1.59
CA HIS A 14 7.90 0.94 1.75
C HIS A 14 6.67 0.92 0.86
N ILE A 15 5.53 1.29 1.45
CA ILE A 15 4.23 1.25 0.80
C ILE A 15 3.71 2.67 0.64
N TYR A 16 3.38 3.04 -0.59
CA TYR A 16 2.85 4.34 -0.94
C TYR A 16 1.44 4.20 -1.51
N ALA A 17 0.56 5.11 -1.11
CA ALA A 17 -0.77 5.26 -1.70
C ALA A 17 -0.78 6.52 -2.56
N SER A 18 -1.09 6.37 -3.85
CA SER A 18 -1.33 7.48 -4.77
C SER A 18 -2.81 7.49 -5.16
N GLU A 19 -3.64 8.00 -4.26
CA GLU A 19 -5.10 8.05 -4.40
C GLU A 19 -5.55 8.67 -5.73
N ARG A 20 -4.93 9.79 -6.13
CA ARG A 20 -5.25 10.48 -7.40
C ARG A 20 -5.06 9.58 -8.64
N LYS A 21 -4.15 8.60 -8.56
CA LYS A 21 -3.88 7.65 -9.65
C LYS A 21 -4.58 6.31 -9.46
N GLY A 22 -5.23 6.10 -8.31
CA GLY A 22 -5.79 4.80 -7.91
C GLY A 22 -4.71 3.73 -7.73
N GLU A 23 -3.53 4.09 -7.24
CA GLU A 23 -2.38 3.17 -7.15
C GLU A 23 -1.94 2.92 -5.70
N ILE A 24 -1.66 1.67 -5.36
CA ILE A 24 -0.81 1.29 -4.22
C ILE A 24 0.50 0.78 -4.79
N ILE A 25 1.61 1.26 -4.24
CA ILE A 25 2.96 1.05 -4.74
C ILE A 25 3.81 0.46 -3.62
N TYR A 26 4.49 -0.63 -3.92
CA TYR A 26 5.41 -1.32 -3.01
C TYR A 26 6.82 -1.20 -3.55
N ARG A 27 7.73 -0.70 -2.72
CA ARG A 27 9.16 -0.62 -3.02
C ARG A 27 9.93 -1.47 -2.04
N PHE A 28 10.67 -2.44 -2.57
CA PHE A 28 11.59 -3.22 -1.75
C PHE A 28 12.70 -2.33 -1.21
N VAL A 29 13.02 -2.50 0.06
CA VAL A 29 14.13 -1.82 0.72
C VAL A 29 15.28 -2.80 0.83
N ASP A 30 16.43 -2.41 0.30
CA ASP A 30 17.66 -3.18 0.46
C ASP A 30 18.07 -3.14 1.94
N PRO A 31 18.20 -4.30 2.60
CA PRO A 31 18.41 -4.36 4.04
C PRO A 31 19.82 -3.93 4.48
N GLN A 32 20.77 -3.82 3.55
CA GLN A 32 22.15 -3.39 3.84
C GLN A 32 22.31 -1.88 3.70
N THR A 33 21.69 -1.31 2.67
CA THR A 33 21.82 0.11 2.32
C THR A 33 20.64 0.96 2.78
N MET A 34 19.56 0.32 3.26
CA MET A 34 18.29 0.95 3.65
C MET A 34 17.69 1.83 2.54
N SER A 35 18.03 1.55 1.29
CA SER A 35 17.62 2.31 0.12
C SER A 35 16.55 1.56 -0.66
N GLU A 36 15.63 2.29 -1.28
CA GLU A 36 14.58 1.70 -2.11
C GLU A 36 15.15 1.15 -3.41
N ALA A 37 14.61 0.02 -3.85
CA ALA A 37 14.83 -0.49 -5.19
C ALA A 37 14.27 0.49 -6.22
N ASN A 38 14.92 0.54 -7.39
CA ASN A 38 14.45 1.35 -8.52
C ASN A 38 13.25 0.73 -9.24
N ASP A 39 12.90 -0.52 -8.91
CA ASP A 39 11.73 -1.20 -9.43
C ASP A 39 10.67 -1.30 -8.33
N GLU A 40 9.44 -0.92 -8.68
CA GLU A 40 8.29 -0.94 -7.78
C GLU A 40 7.20 -1.89 -8.30
N CYS A 41 6.53 -2.57 -7.38
CA CYS A 41 5.32 -3.33 -7.67
C CYS A 41 4.11 -2.42 -7.48
N VAL A 42 3.23 -2.35 -8.47
CA VAL A 42 2.09 -1.43 -8.50
C VAL A 42 0.81 -2.23 -8.65
N ILE A 43 -0.14 -1.97 -7.75
CA ILE A 43 -1.54 -2.37 -7.84
C ILE A 43 -2.33 -1.12 -8.22
N ALA A 44 -2.95 -1.11 -9.40
CA ALA A 44 -3.69 0.03 -9.91
C ALA A 44 -5.15 -0.31 -10.16
N VAL A 45 -6.06 0.55 -9.71
CA VAL A 45 -7.47 0.53 -10.13
C VAL A 45 -7.65 1.55 -11.25
N LYS A 46 -8.12 1.08 -12.41
CA LYS A 46 -8.51 1.92 -13.55
C LYS A 46 -10.02 1.98 -13.64
N GLU A 47 -10.57 3.12 -14.00
CA GLU A 47 -12.03 3.32 -14.11
C GLU A 47 -12.55 3.22 -15.57
N GLY A 48 -11.66 3.16 -16.56
CA GLY A 48 -12.03 3.13 -17.98
C GLY A 48 -11.08 2.28 -18.84
N PRO A 49 -11.34 0.96 -19.02
CA PRO A 49 -12.39 0.16 -18.36
C PRO A 49 -12.14 -0.01 -16.86
N LEU A 50 -13.18 -0.35 -16.10
CA LEU A 50 -13.04 -0.68 -14.68
C LEU A 50 -12.24 -1.98 -14.53
N CYS A 51 -10.96 -1.89 -14.15
CA CYS A 51 -10.10 -3.04 -13.97
C CYS A 51 -9.05 -2.81 -12.90
N MET A 52 -8.54 -3.91 -12.35
CA MET A 52 -7.37 -3.88 -11.48
C MET A 52 -6.17 -4.44 -12.23
N GLU A 53 -5.10 -3.66 -12.30
CA GLU A 53 -3.84 -4.03 -12.93
C GLU A 53 -2.79 -4.30 -11.88
N PHE A 54 -1.94 -5.29 -12.15
CA PHE A 54 -0.76 -5.55 -11.34
C PHE A 54 0.46 -5.60 -12.25
N PHE A 55 1.47 -4.79 -11.96
CA PHE A 55 2.66 -4.71 -12.81
C PHE A 55 3.85 -4.21 -12.01
N HIS A 56 5.06 -4.48 -12.51
CA HIS A 56 6.24 -3.77 -12.07
C HIS A 56 6.45 -2.52 -12.93
N ARG A 57 7.03 -1.47 -12.38
CA ARG A 57 7.59 -0.38 -13.19
C ARG A 57 8.87 0.15 -12.57
N HIS A 58 9.72 0.73 -13.41
CA HIS A 58 10.89 1.45 -12.93
C HIS A 58 10.49 2.86 -12.46
N VAL A 59 10.99 3.28 -11.30
CA VAL A 59 10.56 4.50 -10.58
C VAL A 59 10.83 5.76 -11.39
N THR A 60 11.91 5.79 -12.18
CA THR A 60 12.40 7.02 -12.84
C THR A 60 11.65 7.33 -14.13
N ASP A 61 11.42 6.32 -14.98
CA ASP A 61 10.86 6.48 -16.33
C ASP A 61 9.43 5.92 -16.44
N GLY A 62 8.96 5.17 -15.44
CA GLY A 62 7.66 4.53 -15.43
C GLY A 62 7.53 3.36 -16.39
N TYR A 63 8.64 2.86 -16.96
CA TYR A 63 8.60 1.75 -17.90
C TYR A 63 8.04 0.50 -17.23
N ARG A 64 6.97 -0.06 -17.81
CA ARG A 64 6.28 -1.23 -17.26
C ARG A 64 7.05 -2.50 -17.58
N MET A 65 7.15 -3.36 -16.57
CA MET A 65 7.74 -4.68 -16.66
C MET A 65 6.75 -5.73 -16.21
N TYR A 66 6.93 -6.94 -16.76
CA TYR A 66 6.09 -8.08 -16.41
C TYR A 66 6.26 -8.44 -14.94
N TRP A 67 5.15 -8.49 -14.20
CA TRP A 67 5.16 -9.02 -12.85
C TRP A 67 5.20 -10.54 -12.89
N GLN A 68 6.23 -11.15 -12.30
CA GLN A 68 6.42 -12.60 -12.32
C GLN A 68 5.54 -13.38 -11.32
N ALA A 69 4.67 -12.70 -10.55
CA ALA A 69 3.78 -13.39 -9.63
C ALA A 69 2.82 -14.34 -10.36
N PRO A 70 2.61 -15.57 -9.87
CA PRO A 70 1.63 -16.48 -10.44
C PRO A 70 0.22 -15.88 -10.43
N VAL A 71 -0.49 -15.97 -11.56
CA VAL A 71 -1.85 -15.42 -11.71
C VAL A 71 -2.81 -15.99 -10.66
N ASP A 72 -2.70 -17.27 -10.33
CA ASP A 72 -3.60 -17.91 -9.35
C ASP A 72 -3.40 -17.37 -7.94
N PHE A 73 -2.17 -17.01 -7.58
CA PHE A 73 -1.88 -16.35 -6.30
C PHE A 73 -2.55 -14.97 -6.23
N VAL A 74 -2.44 -14.19 -7.31
CA VAL A 74 -3.09 -12.87 -7.39
C VAL A 74 -4.61 -13.01 -7.31
N LYS A 75 -5.20 -13.97 -8.04
CA LYS A 75 -6.65 -14.25 -7.98
C LYS A 75 -7.11 -14.59 -6.57
N GLN A 76 -6.37 -15.45 -5.86
CA GLN A 76 -6.70 -15.83 -4.49
C GLN A 76 -6.67 -14.61 -3.57
N MET A 77 -5.61 -13.79 -3.63
CA MET A 77 -5.50 -12.57 -2.83
C MET A 77 -6.68 -11.61 -3.07
N VAL A 78 -7.08 -11.43 -4.35
CA VAL A 78 -8.24 -10.59 -4.68
C VAL A 78 -9.53 -11.17 -4.11
N GLN A 79 -9.73 -12.49 -4.19
CA GLN A 79 -10.90 -13.14 -3.60
C GLN A 79 -10.94 -12.96 -2.07
N GLU A 80 -9.81 -13.13 -1.39
CA GLU A 80 -9.73 -12.92 0.05
C GLU A 80 -10.06 -11.47 0.46
N LEU A 81 -9.62 -10.50 -0.35
CA LEU A 81 -9.96 -9.08 -0.15
C LEU A 81 -11.47 -8.85 -0.31
N VAL A 82 -12.09 -9.43 -1.34
CA VAL A 82 -13.54 -9.34 -1.58
C VAL A 82 -14.32 -9.99 -0.44
N ASP A 83 -13.92 -11.18 -0.01
CA ASP A 83 -14.57 -11.89 1.09
C ASP A 83 -14.46 -11.12 2.42
N TYR A 84 -13.31 -10.49 2.67
CA TYR A 84 -13.11 -9.62 3.81
C TYR A 84 -14.02 -8.38 3.75
N ALA A 85 -14.04 -7.69 2.60
CA ALA A 85 -14.89 -6.53 2.39
C ALA A 85 -16.38 -6.86 2.59
N ALA A 86 -16.86 -7.98 2.04
CA ALA A 86 -18.23 -8.44 2.21
C ALA A 86 -18.58 -8.76 3.68
N LYS A 87 -17.64 -9.35 4.42
CA LYS A 87 -17.83 -9.62 5.87
C LYS A 87 -17.92 -8.33 6.70
N MET A 88 -17.27 -7.26 6.25
CA MET A 88 -17.20 -5.97 6.93
C MET A 88 -18.29 -4.98 6.46
N GLU A 89 -18.99 -5.30 5.37
CA GLU A 89 -20.09 -4.49 4.84
C GLU A 89 -21.16 -4.24 5.92
N GLY A 90 -21.49 -2.97 6.15
CA GLY A 90 -22.46 -2.53 7.16
C GLY A 90 -22.00 -2.67 8.62
N LYS A 91 -20.79 -3.16 8.91
CA LYS A 91 -20.27 -3.37 10.27
C LYS A 91 -19.29 -2.30 10.76
N GLY A 92 -18.97 -1.30 9.93
CA GLY A 92 -18.07 -0.20 10.27
C GLY A 92 -18.63 1.17 9.91
N GLY A 93 -18.13 2.22 10.57
CA GLY A 93 -18.31 3.59 10.07
C GLY A 93 -17.63 3.76 8.71
N VAL A 94 -18.05 4.75 7.91
CA VAL A 94 -17.49 5.03 6.58
C VAL A 94 -16.00 5.30 6.69
N VAL A 95 -15.18 4.28 6.41
CA VAL A 95 -13.77 4.46 6.12
C VAL A 95 -13.69 4.66 4.61
N GLY A 96 -13.64 5.93 4.19
CA GLY A 96 -13.26 6.25 2.82
C GLY A 96 -11.83 5.77 2.55
N LEU A 97 -11.36 5.91 1.31
CA LEU A 97 -10.05 5.44 0.83
C LEU A 97 -8.81 6.03 1.57
N GLY A 98 -9.00 6.81 2.63
CA GLY A 98 -7.97 7.27 3.56
C GLY A 98 -8.38 6.97 5.01
N ILE A 99 -7.42 6.49 5.80
CA ILE A 99 -7.60 6.24 7.24
C ILE A 99 -7.95 7.57 7.91
N ARG A 100 -9.21 7.75 8.30
CA ARG A 100 -9.62 8.88 9.14
C ARG A 100 -9.60 8.41 10.59
N SER A 101 -8.74 9.00 11.41
CA SER A 101 -8.76 8.75 12.85
C SER A 101 -10.07 9.24 13.46
N GLU A 102 -10.39 8.76 14.66
CA GLU A 102 -11.35 9.48 15.50
C GLU A 102 -10.88 10.92 15.74
N GLU A 103 -11.83 11.79 16.07
CA GLU A 103 -11.53 13.19 16.42
C GLU A 103 -10.57 13.22 17.62
N ILE A 104 -9.42 13.86 17.45
CA ILE A 104 -8.45 14.02 18.52
C ILE A 104 -8.97 15.11 19.46
N LYS A 105 -9.30 14.71 20.70
CA LYS A 105 -9.78 15.61 21.76
C LYS A 105 -8.69 15.86 22.79
N GLY A 106 -8.75 17.02 23.45
CA GLY A 106 -7.90 17.31 24.62
C GLY A 106 -6.49 17.84 24.31
N VAL A 107 -6.17 18.15 23.04
CA VAL A 107 -4.91 18.79 22.66
C VAL A 107 -5.15 19.98 21.73
N SER A 108 -4.29 20.98 21.79
CA SER A 108 -4.32 22.10 20.85
C SER A 108 -3.72 21.70 19.50
N GLN A 109 -4.10 22.40 18.45
CA GLN A 109 -3.53 22.21 17.11
C GLN A 109 -2.00 22.38 17.11
N ASP A 110 -1.47 23.34 17.87
CA ASP A 110 -0.02 23.60 17.97
C ASP A 110 0.71 22.43 18.64
N SER A 111 0.16 21.87 19.72
CA SER A 111 0.72 20.71 20.42
C SER A 111 0.76 19.48 19.52
N LEU A 112 -0.30 19.26 18.74
CA LEU A 112 -0.36 18.18 17.77
C LEU A 112 0.69 18.37 16.67
N TRP A 113 0.78 19.57 16.08
CA TRP A 113 1.75 19.88 15.02
C TRP A 113 3.21 19.70 15.47
N ARG A 114 3.56 20.17 16.68
CA ARG A 114 4.90 19.96 17.24
C ARG A 114 5.22 18.48 17.42
N SER A 115 4.25 17.68 17.86
CA SER A 115 4.41 16.24 18.03
C SER A 115 4.64 15.53 16.69
N VAL A 116 3.91 15.93 15.64
CA VAL A 116 4.13 15.43 14.27
C VAL A 116 5.53 15.77 13.79
N MET A 117 5.97 17.02 13.92
CA MET A 117 7.33 17.44 13.54
C MET A 117 8.44 16.71 14.33
N ALA A 118 8.17 16.35 15.60
CA ALA A 118 9.09 15.56 16.41
C ALA A 118 9.15 14.09 15.98
N SER A 119 8.05 13.52 15.50
CA SER A 119 7.98 12.11 15.04
C SER A 119 8.58 11.85 13.67
N VAL A 120 8.82 12.89 12.86
CA VAL A 120 9.39 12.80 11.49
C VAL A 120 10.93 12.90 11.50
N ARG A 121 11.57 12.80 12.67
CA ARG A 121 13.04 12.79 12.82
C ARG A 121 13.64 11.40 12.84
#